data_AF-A0AAD7E8G5-F1
#
_entry.id   AF-A0AAD7E8G5-F1
#
_cell.length_a   1.000
_cell.length_b   1.000
_cell.length_c   1.000
_cell.angle_alpha   90.00
_cell.angle_beta   90.00
_cell.angle_gamma   90.00
#
_symmetry.space_group_name_H-M   'P 1'
#
loop_
_entity.id
_entity.type
_entity.pdbx_description
1 polymer ?
#
loop_
_entity_poly.entity_id
_entity_poly.type
_entity_poly.pdbx_seq_one_letter_code
_entity_poly.pdbx_strand_id
1 'polypeptide(L)'
;MGKVLKFDVSLLERLYTSEDVARMEKTMLDIQYRFPKELAEFPSREFYDGRLRTGISNNVLNILDRCEFPWPQEDMGGRSKKNDGQVEVVKRILPMLETTKSVDGAERPALSVAVLSPYSKQVTELKRIHSQSFTIDSFQGRESDIIIFSSVRSNVERDIGFVDDARRLNVMWTRARLALIIIGDRATMASNALWKRALDTCSEVILPAVET
;
A
#
# COMPACT_ATOMS: atom_id res chain seq x y z
N MET A 1 17.40 8.68 21.56
CA MET A 1 16.94 9.23 22.85
C MET A 1 15.42 9.07 23.05
N GLY A 2 14.56 9.43 22.10
CA GLY A 2 13.09 9.30 22.23
C GLY A 2 12.55 7.89 22.54
N LYS A 3 13.01 6.86 21.82
CA LYS A 3 12.64 5.45 22.10
C LYS A 3 13.11 4.94 23.47
N VAL A 4 14.29 5.40 23.90
CA VAL A 4 14.88 5.02 25.21
C VAL A 4 14.06 5.61 26.37
N LEU A 5 13.46 6.77 26.15
CA LEU A 5 12.60 7.46 27.11
C LEU A 5 11.11 7.11 26.94
N LYS A 6 10.77 6.15 26.08
CA LYS A 6 9.39 5.71 25.75
C LYS A 6 8.46 6.84 25.29
N PHE A 7 9.00 7.95 24.75
CA PHE A 7 8.18 9.05 24.22
C PHE A 7 7.46 8.70 22.92
N ASP A 8 7.85 7.59 22.29
CA ASP A 8 7.20 6.97 21.14
C ASP A 8 5.96 6.15 21.48
N VAL A 9 5.71 5.89 22.76
CA VAL A 9 4.52 5.17 23.24
C VAL A 9 3.40 6.17 23.51
N SER A 10 2.29 6.04 22.78
CA SER A 10 1.13 6.91 22.96
C SER A 10 0.48 6.71 24.33
N LEU A 11 -0.29 7.70 24.81
CA LEU A 11 -1.06 7.55 26.05
C LEU A 11 -2.01 6.34 25.97
N LEU A 12 -2.68 6.14 24.83
CA LEU A 12 -3.55 5.00 24.60
C LEU A 12 -2.79 3.67 24.75
N GLU A 13 -1.63 3.54 24.09
CA GLU A 13 -0.80 2.33 24.16
C GLU A 13 -0.36 2.05 25.60
N ARG A 14 0.07 3.08 26.34
CA ARG A 14 0.41 2.94 27.77
C ARG A 14 -0.76 2.42 28.60
N LEU A 15 -1.95 2.98 28.44
CA LEU A 15 -3.16 2.54 29.15
C LEU A 15 -3.60 1.14 28.70
N TYR A 16 -3.39 0.80 27.43
CA TYR A 16 -3.76 -0.49 26.87
C TYR A 16 -2.83 -1.63 27.31
N THR A 17 -1.54 -1.35 27.53
CA THR A 17 -0.56 -2.37 27.93
C THR A 17 -0.26 -2.40 29.43
N SER A 18 -0.64 -1.35 30.18
CA SER A 18 -0.36 -1.29 31.62
C SER A 18 -1.19 -2.33 32.39
N GLU A 19 -0.51 -3.11 33.23
CA GLU A 19 -1.12 -4.08 34.15
C GLU A 19 -1.88 -3.39 35.30
N ASP A 20 -1.49 -2.17 35.67
CA ASP A 20 -2.07 -1.40 36.77
C ASP A 20 -3.48 -0.84 36.46
N VAL A 21 -3.88 -0.82 35.19
CA VAL A 21 -5.19 -0.30 34.75
C VAL A 21 -6.15 -1.45 34.43
N ALA A 22 -6.15 -2.48 35.29
CA ALA A 22 -7.01 -3.67 35.21
C ALA A 22 -8.53 -3.40 35.15
N ARG A 23 -8.96 -2.13 35.20
CA ARG A 23 -10.37 -1.70 35.18
C ARG A 23 -10.83 -1.06 33.87
N MET A 24 -9.96 -0.83 32.89
CA MET A 24 -10.41 -0.30 31.60
C MET A 24 -10.89 -1.45 30.70
N GLU A 25 -12.20 -1.48 30.43
CA GLU A 25 -12.75 -2.32 29.37
C GLU A 25 -12.21 -1.87 28.00
N LYS A 26 -11.73 -2.84 27.23
CA LYS A 26 -11.13 -2.64 25.92
C LYS A 26 -12.05 -3.25 24.88
N THR A 27 -12.75 -2.40 24.15
CA THR A 27 -13.65 -2.84 23.07
C THR A 27 -13.01 -2.56 21.73
N MET A 28 -12.76 -3.62 20.97
CA MET A 28 -12.36 -3.51 19.57
C MET A 28 -13.61 -3.39 18.72
N LEU A 29 -13.67 -2.38 17.85
CA LEU A 29 -14.64 -2.35 16.75
C LEU A 29 -14.15 -3.33 15.68
N ASP A 30 -14.83 -4.46 15.56
CA ASP A 30 -14.40 -5.61 14.77
C ASP A 30 -15.07 -5.71 13.39
N ILE A 31 -16.03 -4.84 13.07
CA ILE A 31 -16.68 -4.78 11.76
C ILE A 31 -16.18 -3.56 10.97
N GLN A 32 -15.62 -3.79 9.79
CA GLN A 32 -15.23 -2.76 8.84
C GLN A 32 -16.16 -2.75 7.61
N TYR A 33 -16.42 -1.55 7.07
CA TYR A 33 -17.33 -1.32 5.95
C TYR A 33 -16.64 -0.69 4.72
N ARG A 34 -15.31 -0.68 4.70
CA ARG A 34 -14.51 0.02 3.68
C ARG A 34 -14.21 -0.84 2.46
N PHE A 35 -13.70 -2.05 2.68
CA PHE A 35 -13.11 -2.88 1.62
C PHE A 35 -13.65 -4.30 1.61
N PRO A 36 -13.62 -4.99 0.46
CA PRO A 36 -14.08 -6.37 0.32
C PRO A 36 -13.27 -7.34 1.20
N LYS A 37 -13.81 -8.54 1.41
CA LYS A 37 -13.25 -9.54 2.33
C LYS A 37 -11.83 -9.94 1.94
N GLU A 38 -11.56 -10.06 0.65
CA GLU A 38 -10.28 -10.45 0.08
C GLU A 38 -9.17 -9.45 0.45
N LEU A 39 -9.47 -8.14 0.42
CA LEU A 39 -8.54 -7.11 0.88
C LEU A 39 -8.40 -7.10 2.42
N ALA A 40 -9.41 -7.56 3.15
CA ALA A 40 -9.43 -7.62 4.61
C ALA A 40 -8.61 -8.78 5.19
N GLU A 41 -8.46 -9.88 4.46
CA GLU A 41 -7.86 -11.12 4.97
C GLU A 41 -6.44 -10.93 5.48
N PHE A 42 -5.57 -10.30 4.69
CA PHE A 42 -4.18 -10.01 5.08
C PHE A 42 -4.11 -9.12 6.33
N PRO A 43 -4.66 -7.90 6.37
CA PRO A 43 -4.51 -7.03 7.53
C PRO A 43 -5.23 -7.60 8.75
N SER A 44 -6.39 -8.25 8.58
CA SER A 44 -7.10 -8.90 9.67
C SER A 44 -6.22 -9.94 10.36
N ARG A 45 -5.61 -10.84 9.58
CA ARG A 45 -4.73 -11.90 10.09
C ARG A 45 -3.45 -11.36 10.73
N GLU A 46 -2.79 -10.38 10.11
CA GLU A 46 -1.47 -9.93 10.54
C GLU A 46 -1.49 -8.86 11.64
N PHE A 47 -2.53 -8.02 11.70
CA PHE A 47 -2.57 -6.86 12.61
C PHE A 47 -3.72 -6.87 13.61
N TYR A 48 -4.71 -7.76 13.42
CA TYR A 48 -5.95 -7.76 14.21
C TYR A 48 -6.36 -9.17 14.68
N ASP A 49 -5.42 -10.12 14.77
CA ASP A 49 -5.63 -11.49 15.25
C ASP A 49 -6.76 -12.25 14.52
N GLY A 50 -7.03 -11.89 13.25
CA GLY A 50 -8.12 -12.46 12.45
C GLY A 50 -9.52 -12.02 12.87
N ARG A 51 -9.65 -11.03 13.77
CA ARG A 51 -10.93 -10.58 14.33
C ARG A 51 -11.65 -9.55 13.47
N LEU A 52 -10.95 -8.89 12.54
CA LEU A 52 -11.56 -7.87 11.68
C LEU A 52 -12.44 -8.53 10.61
N ARG A 53 -13.74 -8.20 10.62
CA ARG A 53 -14.80 -8.73 9.76
C ARG A 53 -15.27 -7.69 8.75
N THR A 54 -15.60 -8.12 7.54
CA THR A 54 -16.17 -7.25 6.49
C THR A 54 -17.69 -7.24 6.57
N GLY A 55 -18.28 -6.05 6.68
CA GLY A 55 -19.74 -5.83 6.73
C GLY A 55 -20.38 -5.47 5.39
N ILE A 56 -19.60 -5.41 4.30
CA ILE A 56 -20.08 -5.10 2.94
C ILE A 56 -20.02 -6.33 2.03
N SER A 57 -20.92 -6.39 1.05
CA SER A 57 -21.04 -7.49 0.08
C SER A 57 -20.40 -7.18 -1.29
N ASN A 58 -19.59 -6.14 -1.39
CA ASN A 58 -19.05 -5.68 -2.68
C ASN A 58 -18.07 -6.69 -3.26
N ASN A 59 -18.19 -6.96 -4.57
CA ASN A 59 -17.23 -7.77 -5.31
C ASN A 59 -15.94 -6.99 -5.55
N VAL A 60 -14.80 -7.68 -5.46
CA VAL A 60 -13.48 -7.16 -5.86
C VAL A 60 -13.52 -6.86 -7.38
N LEU A 61 -12.87 -5.78 -7.80
CA LEU A 61 -12.61 -5.54 -9.23
C LEU A 61 -11.82 -6.73 -9.79
N ASN A 62 -12.15 -7.17 -11.01
CA ASN A 62 -11.49 -8.31 -11.66
C ASN A 62 -9.96 -8.12 -11.69
N ILE A 63 -9.24 -9.25 -11.56
CA ILE A 63 -7.78 -9.32 -11.65
C ILE A 63 -7.34 -8.72 -12.99
N LEU A 64 -6.37 -7.79 -12.96
CA LEU A 64 -5.76 -7.22 -14.16
C LEU A 64 -4.96 -8.31 -14.90
N ASP A 65 -5.06 -8.36 -16.23
CA ASP A 65 -4.39 -9.36 -17.07
C ASP A 65 -2.84 -9.32 -16.96
N ARG A 66 -2.19 -10.49 -17.15
CA ARG A 66 -0.72 -10.71 -17.05
C ARG A 66 0.06 -10.10 -18.23
N CYS A 67 1.31 -9.65 -18.02
CA CYS A 67 2.27 -9.24 -19.08
C CYS A 67 3.80 -9.27 -18.71
N GLU A 68 4.65 -8.24 -18.92
CA GLU A 68 6.13 -8.22 -18.67
C GLU A 68 6.68 -6.94 -17.96
N PHE A 69 7.93 -6.87 -17.49
CA PHE A 69 8.39 -5.80 -16.57
C PHE A 69 9.74 -5.21 -16.96
N PRO A 70 9.84 -3.88 -17.18
CA PRO A 70 11.14 -3.22 -17.31
C PRO A 70 11.75 -2.99 -15.92
N TRP A 71 12.90 -3.62 -15.67
CA TRP A 71 13.64 -3.53 -14.42
C TRP A 71 14.11 -2.09 -14.11
N PRO A 72 13.85 -1.55 -12.91
CA PRO A 72 14.28 -0.21 -12.53
C PRO A 72 15.78 -0.12 -12.22
N GLN A 73 16.38 1.04 -12.52
CA GLN A 73 17.71 1.43 -12.01
C GLN A 73 17.53 2.38 -10.81
N GLU A 74 18.14 2.04 -9.66
CA GLU A 74 18.17 2.93 -8.48
C GLU A 74 19.13 4.11 -8.73
N ASP A 75 18.67 5.33 -8.45
CA ASP A 75 19.51 6.52 -8.45
C ASP A 75 20.13 6.70 -7.05
N MET A 76 21.44 6.53 -6.91
CA MET A 76 22.18 6.54 -5.63
C MET A 76 22.46 7.95 -5.05
N GLY A 77 21.64 8.95 -5.40
CA GLY A 77 21.87 10.36 -5.04
C GLY A 77 20.92 10.96 -3.98
N GLY A 78 21.41 11.18 -2.76
CA GLY A 78 20.85 12.11 -1.76
C GLY A 78 20.02 11.50 -0.61
N ARG A 79 19.56 12.33 0.36
CA ARG A 79 18.95 11.91 1.64
C ARG A 79 17.63 11.11 1.54
N SER A 80 17.02 11.03 0.36
CA SER A 80 15.79 10.29 0.09
C SER A 80 15.92 9.66 -1.30
N LYS A 81 15.39 8.46 -1.48
CA LYS A 81 15.53 7.64 -2.69
C LYS A 81 14.36 7.87 -3.65
N LYS A 82 14.60 7.65 -4.94
CA LYS A 82 13.58 7.61 -6.00
C LYS A 82 13.86 6.45 -6.94
N ASN A 83 12.84 6.05 -7.69
CA ASN A 83 12.90 4.97 -8.66
C ASN A 83 12.07 5.38 -9.88
N ASP A 84 12.77 5.84 -10.93
CA ASP A 84 12.14 6.39 -12.14
C ASP A 84 11.42 5.28 -12.94
N GLY A 85 11.92 4.04 -12.90
CA GLY A 85 11.25 2.89 -13.52
C GLY A 85 9.86 2.63 -12.91
N GLN A 86 9.74 2.71 -11.58
CA GLN A 86 8.43 2.60 -10.92
C GLN A 86 7.49 3.78 -11.26
N VAL A 87 8.02 4.99 -11.46
CA VAL A 87 7.22 6.15 -11.92
C VAL A 87 6.64 5.88 -13.32
N GLU A 88 7.44 5.32 -14.22
CA GLU A 88 7.00 4.97 -15.57
C GLU A 88 5.91 3.89 -15.57
N VAL A 89 6.01 2.89 -14.69
CA VAL A 89 4.96 1.88 -14.50
C VAL A 89 3.65 2.53 -14.03
N VAL A 90 3.71 3.44 -13.04
CA VAL A 90 2.52 4.18 -12.59
C VAL A 90 1.89 4.96 -13.74
N LYS A 91 2.71 5.64 -14.56
CA LYS A 91 2.26 6.41 -15.72
C LYS A 91 1.51 5.54 -16.75
N ARG A 92 1.88 4.27 -16.88
CA ARG A 92 1.19 3.31 -17.77
C ARG A 92 -0.11 2.77 -17.17
N ILE A 93 -0.14 2.53 -15.87
CA ILE A 93 -1.32 1.98 -15.19
C ILE A 93 -2.44 3.02 -15.07
N LEU A 94 -2.11 4.29 -14.81
CA LEU A 94 -3.10 5.35 -14.56
C LEU A 94 -4.17 5.46 -15.66
N PRO A 95 -3.82 5.57 -16.96
CA PRO A 95 -4.82 5.60 -18.03
C PRO A 95 -5.70 4.35 -18.09
N MET A 96 -5.17 3.17 -17.76
CA MET A 96 -5.94 1.91 -17.76
C MET A 96 -7.02 1.90 -16.68
N LEU A 97 -6.76 2.56 -15.55
CA LEU A 97 -7.71 2.67 -14.44
C LEU A 97 -8.69 3.83 -14.59
N GLU A 98 -8.26 4.92 -15.23
CA GLU A 98 -9.07 6.12 -15.47
C GLU A 98 -9.97 5.99 -16.71
N THR A 99 -9.75 4.97 -17.54
CA THR A 99 -10.59 4.73 -18.73
C THR A 99 -12.00 4.28 -18.31
N THR A 100 -12.97 5.19 -18.46
CA THR A 100 -14.39 4.98 -18.19
C THR A 100 -15.13 4.21 -19.29
N LYS A 101 -14.50 4.03 -20.46
CA LYS A 101 -15.06 3.28 -21.58
C LYS A 101 -14.73 1.80 -21.43
N SER A 102 -15.74 0.99 -21.15
CA SER A 102 -15.60 -0.46 -21.27
C SER A 102 -15.50 -0.88 -22.75
N VAL A 103 -14.90 -2.04 -23.01
CA VAL A 103 -14.84 -2.67 -24.35
C VAL A 103 -16.25 -2.87 -24.93
N ASP A 104 -17.26 -2.99 -24.05
CA ASP A 104 -18.67 -3.20 -24.40
C ASP A 104 -19.50 -1.91 -24.52
N GLY A 105 -18.87 -0.73 -24.43
CA GLY A 105 -19.53 0.57 -24.59
C GLY A 105 -20.37 1.06 -23.39
N ALA A 106 -20.43 0.29 -22.30
CA ALA A 106 -21.04 0.73 -21.04
C ALA A 106 -20.15 1.73 -20.29
N GLU A 107 -20.74 2.81 -19.77
CA GLU A 107 -20.06 3.80 -18.92
C GLU A 107 -19.73 3.19 -17.56
N ARG A 108 -18.45 3.19 -17.19
CA ARG A 108 -18.00 2.84 -15.85
C ARG A 108 -17.99 4.08 -14.95
N PRO A 109 -18.39 3.96 -13.67
CA PRO A 109 -18.26 5.06 -12.72
C PRO A 109 -16.79 5.47 -12.57
N ALA A 110 -16.55 6.77 -12.46
CA ALA A 110 -15.21 7.30 -12.23
C ALA A 110 -14.70 6.84 -10.86
N LEU A 111 -13.59 6.12 -10.83
CA LEU A 111 -12.96 5.64 -9.60
C LEU A 111 -11.85 6.58 -9.16
N SER A 112 -11.77 6.82 -7.85
CA SER A 112 -10.67 7.59 -7.27
C SER A 112 -9.40 6.75 -7.16
N VAL A 113 -8.31 7.24 -7.76
CA VAL A 113 -6.99 6.58 -7.70
C VAL A 113 -6.02 7.45 -6.92
N ALA A 114 -5.36 6.88 -5.91
CA ALA A 114 -4.27 7.55 -5.18
C ALA A 114 -2.98 6.72 -5.23
N VAL A 115 -1.85 7.39 -5.40
CA VAL A 115 -0.53 6.75 -5.43
C VAL A 115 0.21 7.04 -4.13
N LEU A 116 0.63 5.99 -3.43
CA LEU A 116 1.34 6.08 -2.15
C LEU A 116 2.79 5.62 -2.29
N SER A 117 3.70 6.31 -1.63
CA SER A 117 5.11 5.89 -1.54
C SER A 117 5.70 6.25 -0.17
N PRO A 118 6.66 5.47 0.38
CA PRO A 118 7.30 5.81 1.65
C PRO A 118 8.31 6.97 1.52
N TYR A 119 8.72 7.35 0.31
CA TYR A 119 9.79 8.32 0.07
C TYR A 119 9.25 9.63 -0.51
N SER A 120 9.49 10.75 0.18
CA SER A 120 9.01 12.06 -0.26
C SER A 120 9.54 12.47 -1.63
N LYS A 121 10.78 12.09 -2.01
CA LYS A 121 11.29 12.36 -3.35
C LYS A 121 10.51 11.62 -4.43
N GLN A 122 10.20 10.34 -4.22
CA GLN A 122 9.35 9.58 -5.13
C GLN A 122 7.98 10.25 -5.28
N VAL A 123 7.37 10.69 -4.17
CA VAL A 123 6.09 11.40 -4.20
C VAL A 123 6.17 12.68 -5.03
N THR A 124 7.26 13.45 -4.92
CA THR A 124 7.44 14.66 -5.74
C THR A 124 7.46 14.35 -7.24
N GLU A 125 8.14 13.27 -7.66
CA GLU A 125 8.15 12.86 -9.07
C GLU A 125 6.78 12.33 -9.52
N LEU A 126 6.15 11.49 -8.70
CA LEU A 126 4.80 10.98 -8.97
C LEU A 126 3.76 12.10 -9.07
N LYS A 127 3.89 13.18 -8.28
CA LYS A 127 3.02 14.35 -8.36
C LYS A 127 3.06 15.06 -9.71
N ARG A 128 4.14 14.90 -10.49
CA ARG A 128 4.25 15.47 -11.85
C ARG A 128 3.36 14.75 -12.85
N ILE A 129 3.10 13.46 -12.63
CA ILE A 129 2.25 12.63 -13.49
C ILE A 129 0.84 12.43 -12.91
N HIS A 130 0.69 12.49 -11.59
CA HIS A 130 -0.58 12.27 -10.90
C HIS A 130 -0.69 13.10 -9.63
N SER A 131 -1.60 14.07 -9.61
CA SER A 131 -1.74 15.02 -8.49
C SER A 131 -2.11 14.36 -7.16
N GLN A 132 -2.83 13.22 -7.19
CA GLN A 132 -3.21 12.45 -5.99
C GLN A 132 -2.10 11.48 -5.55
N SER A 133 -0.87 11.97 -5.45
CA SER A 133 0.30 11.22 -4.98
C SER A 133 0.73 11.71 -3.59
N PHE A 134 0.90 10.79 -2.64
CA PHE A 134 1.11 11.11 -1.22
C PHE A 134 2.14 10.19 -0.55
N THR A 135 2.73 10.66 0.56
CA THR A 135 3.41 9.74 1.48
C THR A 135 2.38 9.00 2.31
N ILE A 136 2.72 7.80 2.80
CA ILE A 136 1.84 7.00 3.68
C ILE A 136 1.35 7.85 4.86
N ASP A 137 2.27 8.54 5.53
CA ASP A 137 1.95 9.35 6.71
C ASP A 137 1.01 10.53 6.37
N SER A 138 1.22 11.20 5.22
CA SER A 138 0.38 12.33 4.79
C SER A 138 -1.02 11.91 4.30
N PHE A 139 -1.23 10.62 4.04
CA PHE A 139 -2.51 10.07 3.58
C PHE A 139 -3.32 9.44 4.72
N GLN A 140 -2.83 9.52 5.95
CA GLN A 140 -3.55 8.99 7.11
C GLN A 140 -4.93 9.67 7.27
N GLY A 141 -5.96 8.86 7.51
CA GLY A 141 -7.34 9.33 7.64
C GLY A 141 -8.08 9.55 6.31
N ARG A 142 -7.39 9.44 5.18
CA ARG A 142 -8.00 9.45 3.84
C ARG A 142 -8.20 8.02 3.33
N GLU A 143 -8.93 7.89 2.24
CA GLU A 143 -9.18 6.64 1.52
C GLU A 143 -9.35 6.93 0.01
N SER A 144 -9.15 5.90 -0.81
CA SER A 144 -9.33 5.95 -2.28
C SER A 144 -9.91 4.63 -2.76
N ASP A 145 -10.63 4.64 -3.89
CA ASP A 145 -11.15 3.41 -4.47
C ASP A 145 -10.02 2.46 -4.86
N ILE A 146 -8.99 3.00 -5.51
CA ILE A 146 -7.78 2.27 -5.88
C ILE A 146 -6.56 2.93 -5.25
N ILE A 147 -5.72 2.11 -4.62
CA ILE A 147 -4.41 2.53 -4.14
C ILE A 147 -3.33 1.88 -5.00
N ILE A 148 -2.41 2.67 -5.53
CA ILE A 148 -1.17 2.20 -6.14
C ILE A 148 -0.03 2.49 -5.17
N PHE A 149 0.69 1.47 -4.73
CA PHE A 149 1.83 1.61 -3.83
C PHE A 149 3.15 1.42 -4.58
N SER A 150 4.04 2.41 -4.51
CA SER A 150 5.40 2.36 -5.08
C SER A 150 6.44 2.22 -3.95
N SER A 151 7.10 1.07 -3.88
CA SER A 151 8.03 0.72 -2.80
C SER A 151 9.39 1.40 -2.89
N VAL A 152 9.78 1.84 -4.10
CA VAL A 152 11.07 2.46 -4.46
C VAL A 152 12.28 1.53 -4.38
N ARG A 153 12.42 0.77 -3.27
CA ARG A 153 13.60 -0.04 -2.97
C ARG A 153 13.75 -1.22 -3.94
N SER A 154 14.94 -1.32 -4.52
CA SER A 154 15.39 -2.37 -5.43
C SER A 154 16.93 -2.42 -5.39
N ASN A 155 17.49 -3.19 -4.46
CA ASN A 155 18.94 -3.22 -4.23
C ASN A 155 19.45 -4.63 -3.90
N VAL A 156 20.73 -4.86 -4.18
CA VAL A 156 21.40 -6.16 -3.97
C VAL A 156 21.53 -6.51 -2.49
N GLU A 157 21.61 -5.51 -1.61
CA GLU A 157 21.69 -5.73 -0.15
C GLU A 157 20.35 -6.17 0.46
N ARG A 158 19.26 -6.12 -0.32
CA ARG A 158 17.89 -6.39 0.11
C ARG A 158 17.43 -5.55 1.30
N ASP A 159 17.98 -4.36 1.44
CA ASP A 159 17.55 -3.38 2.43
C ASP A 159 16.26 -2.70 1.96
N ILE A 160 15.24 -2.74 2.82
CA ILE A 160 13.91 -2.19 2.59
C ILE A 160 13.72 -0.83 3.28
N GLY A 161 14.62 -0.40 4.18
CA GLY A 161 14.58 0.90 4.85
C GLY A 161 13.21 1.26 5.44
N PHE A 162 12.64 2.40 5.02
CA PHE A 162 11.36 2.91 5.54
C PHE A 162 10.14 2.04 5.25
N VAL A 163 10.30 1.04 4.37
CA VAL A 163 9.28 0.06 4.03
C VAL A 163 9.10 -0.97 5.15
N ASP A 164 10.06 -1.12 6.07
CA ASP A 164 10.06 -2.12 7.18
C ASP A 164 8.97 -1.89 8.26
N ASP A 165 8.36 -0.70 8.31
CA ASP A 165 7.39 -0.36 9.34
C ASP A 165 6.05 -1.06 9.11
N ALA A 166 5.77 -2.07 9.94
CA ALA A 166 4.53 -2.84 9.96
C ALA A 166 3.26 -1.97 10.11
N ARG A 167 3.33 -0.88 10.89
CA ARG A 167 2.19 0.05 11.07
C ARG A 167 1.91 0.79 9.77
N ARG A 168 2.95 1.22 9.05
CA ARG A 168 2.81 1.88 7.74
C ARG A 168 2.28 0.94 6.66
N LEU A 169 2.68 -0.33 6.68
CA LEU A 169 2.10 -1.34 5.79
C LEU A 169 0.59 -1.49 6.05
N ASN A 170 0.17 -1.65 7.32
CA ASN A 170 -1.25 -1.73 7.66
C ASN A 170 -2.02 -0.47 7.22
N VAL A 171 -1.48 0.73 7.50
CA VAL A 171 -2.10 1.99 7.09
C VAL A 171 -2.30 2.01 5.59
N MET A 172 -1.24 1.82 4.80
CA MET A 172 -1.26 1.83 3.33
C MET A 172 -2.24 0.81 2.77
N TRP A 173 -2.21 -0.44 3.25
CA TRP A 173 -3.07 -1.53 2.77
C TRP A 173 -4.55 -1.21 2.99
N THR A 174 -4.89 -0.69 4.17
CA THR A 174 -6.28 -0.38 4.56
C THR A 174 -6.83 0.92 3.99
N ARG A 175 -6.08 1.61 3.11
CA ARG A 175 -6.55 2.83 2.43
C ARG A 175 -7.38 2.55 1.18
N ALA A 176 -7.21 1.37 0.57
CA ALA A 176 -7.94 0.95 -0.62
C ALA A 176 -9.37 0.54 -0.26
N ARG A 177 -10.36 0.99 -1.05
CA ARG A 177 -11.75 0.53 -0.92
C ARG A 177 -12.07 -0.63 -1.85
N LEU A 178 -11.49 -0.65 -3.05
CA LEU A 178 -11.79 -1.65 -4.09
C LEU A 178 -10.56 -2.47 -4.50
N ALA A 179 -9.41 -1.82 -4.72
CA ALA A 179 -8.21 -2.49 -5.20
C ALA A 179 -6.91 -1.88 -4.66
N LEU A 180 -5.92 -2.75 -4.46
CA LEU A 180 -4.55 -2.40 -4.10
C LEU A 180 -3.60 -2.95 -5.17
N ILE A 181 -2.77 -2.08 -5.74
CA ILE A 181 -1.73 -2.42 -6.70
C ILE A 181 -0.39 -2.11 -6.06
N ILE A 182 0.52 -3.09 -6.01
CA ILE A 182 1.86 -2.93 -5.43
C ILE A 182 2.89 -2.98 -6.55
N ILE A 183 3.71 -1.94 -6.65
CA ILE A 183 4.83 -1.83 -7.58
C ILE A 183 6.12 -1.83 -6.76
N GLY A 184 6.96 -2.84 -6.95
CA GLY A 184 8.20 -3.00 -6.20
C GLY A 184 9.04 -4.17 -6.65
N ASP A 185 10.29 -4.23 -6.18
CA ASP A 185 11.15 -5.39 -6.37
C ASP A 185 10.83 -6.48 -5.33
N ARG A 186 10.27 -7.59 -5.80
CA ARG A 186 9.91 -8.74 -4.97
C ARG A 186 11.12 -9.32 -4.24
N ALA A 187 12.30 -9.36 -4.86
CA ALA A 187 13.51 -9.92 -4.24
C ALA A 187 14.01 -9.07 -3.07
N THR A 188 13.98 -7.75 -3.21
CA THR A 188 14.30 -6.81 -2.13
C THR A 188 13.24 -6.86 -1.03
N MET A 189 11.95 -6.81 -1.37
CA MET A 189 10.88 -6.72 -0.36
C MET A 189 10.66 -8.02 0.42
N ALA A 190 10.81 -9.18 -0.21
CA ALA A 190 10.63 -10.48 0.43
C ALA A 190 11.74 -10.84 1.44
N SER A 191 12.77 -10.01 1.61
CA SER A 191 13.74 -10.15 2.71
C SER A 191 13.09 -9.93 4.08
N ASN A 192 12.02 -9.14 4.15
CA ASN A 192 11.20 -9.00 5.35
C ASN A 192 10.04 -10.01 5.32
N ALA A 193 9.89 -10.75 6.42
CA ALA A 193 8.91 -11.83 6.51
C ALA A 193 7.45 -11.35 6.41
N LEU A 194 7.13 -10.16 6.93
CA LEU A 194 5.80 -9.58 6.85
C LEU A 194 5.48 -9.18 5.40
N TRP A 195 6.42 -8.53 4.71
CA TRP A 195 6.28 -8.19 3.29
C TRP A 195 6.19 -9.41 2.40
N LYS A 196 6.97 -10.46 2.69
CA LYS A 196 6.85 -11.73 1.98
C LYS A 196 5.42 -12.28 2.08
N ARG A 197 4.87 -12.38 3.30
CA ARG A 197 3.48 -12.83 3.50
C ARG A 197 2.46 -11.91 2.82
N ALA A 198 2.70 -10.60 2.81
CA ALA A 198 1.85 -9.62 2.12
C ALA A 198 1.83 -9.87 0.60
N LEU A 199 3.01 -9.97 0.00
CA LEU A 199 3.17 -10.21 -1.43
C LEU A 199 2.67 -11.60 -1.87
N ASP A 200 2.68 -12.59 -0.97
CA ASP A 200 2.14 -13.92 -1.23
C ASP A 200 0.59 -13.94 -1.27
N THR A 201 -0.08 -12.91 -0.72
CA THR A 201 -1.54 -12.74 -0.88
C THR A 201 -1.92 -11.98 -2.16
N CYS A 202 -0.94 -11.34 -2.82
CA CYS A 202 -1.17 -10.63 -4.06
C CYS A 202 -1.07 -11.58 -5.26
N SER A 203 -1.88 -11.33 -6.28
CA SER A 203 -1.67 -11.94 -7.60
C SER A 203 -0.59 -11.17 -8.33
N GLU A 204 0.40 -11.87 -8.87
CA GLU A 204 1.42 -11.26 -9.71
C GLU A 204 0.82 -10.84 -11.06
N VAL A 205 0.91 -9.55 -11.35
CA VAL A 205 0.51 -8.92 -12.61
C VAL A 205 1.76 -8.30 -13.21
N ILE A 206 1.87 -8.41 -14.52
CA ILE A 206 3.06 -8.02 -15.24
C ILE A 206 2.56 -7.13 -16.44
N LEU A 207 3.29 -6.16 -17.04
CA LEU A 207 2.79 -5.15 -18.05
C LEU A 207 3.41 -5.23 -19.48
N PRO A 208 2.71 -5.04 -20.62
CA PRO A 208 3.31 -5.41 -21.92
C PRO A 208 4.55 -4.54 -22.20
N ALA A 209 5.58 -5.12 -22.82
CA ALA A 209 6.70 -4.33 -23.31
C ALA A 209 6.19 -3.34 -24.36
N VAL A 210 6.72 -2.11 -24.33
CA VAL A 210 6.38 -1.10 -25.34
C VAL A 210 7.12 -1.49 -26.61
N GLU A 211 6.39 -1.86 -27.66
CA GLU A 211 6.93 -1.84 -29.01
C GLU A 211 7.42 -0.40 -29.27
N THR A 212 8.73 -0.28 -29.46
CA THR A 212 9.43 1.00 -29.60
C THR A 212 9.31 1.52 -31.02
#